data_AF-A0A7C4I4Q8-F1
#
_entry.id   AF-A0A7C4I4Q8-F1
#
_cell.length_a   1.000
_cell.length_b   1.000
_cell.length_c   1.000
_cell.angle_alpha   90.00
_cell.angle_beta   90.00
_cell.angle_gamma   90.00
#
_symmetry.space_group_name_H-M   'P 1'
#
loop_
_entity.id
_entity.type
_entity.pdbx_description
1 polymer ?
#
loop_
_entity_poly.entity_id
_entity_poly.type
_entity_poly.pdbx_seq_one_letter_code
_entity_poly.pdbx_strand_id
1 'polypeptide(L)'
;MAHPDARDDGEGVVFPVGRDGRHSTSATGRAIFADALRAADPDAAVQVERERNWRARYLLHARRIVEKAATSSDAANAIAAAGLRSAQRRLQFLRDGETRTLEAAVADARGRLHTHAVAGISKAGPAPVAVPYRGQVLSGDALRRQIDRWEADGVVEPSFAQALWRVQAHPEWLDLSDRRFALLGAHAEMGPLPYLLRWRATVYAVDLPRPEIWQRMLRLAHAGNGALCAPCAAPPRASGETDLAQRAGADLVRDTPEIAAWLAEADAPLVVGAYAYLDGAQHVRVAAAMDAIQAALAARRGDTTLAMLATPTDAYAVPDTALRAAHARFANRGPAARAARIATFGRAFARNGVPLATMREASEPAELAGIVDALVAQQGPNYILAKRLQQWRALVARRAGIRVSIHVAPPALTRSVTKNRVLAAAYRAAHRFGVEAFEPSTAAALMAALLVHDLRHPQAAANPNVELAHPLQLLADAACHGGLWRMPYAARSALPMAGLIGLLNG
;
A
#
# COMPACT_ATOMS: atom_id res chain seq x y z
N MET A 1 18.48 8.86 7.17
CA MET A 1 19.05 7.66 7.81
C MET A 1 18.05 6.52 7.74
N ALA A 2 18.41 5.39 7.14
CA ALA A 2 17.87 4.12 7.61
C ALA A 2 18.51 3.93 8.98
N HIS A 3 17.74 4.09 10.06
CA HIS A 3 18.32 4.06 11.40
C HIS A 3 18.62 2.61 11.79
N PRO A 4 19.88 2.29 12.13
CA PRO A 4 20.30 0.93 12.49
C PRO A 4 19.96 0.53 13.94
N ASP A 5 18.93 1.10 14.57
CA ASP A 5 18.75 0.93 16.02
C ASP A 5 17.28 1.00 16.50
N ALA A 6 16.35 0.42 15.75
CA ALA A 6 15.25 -0.24 16.47
C ALA A 6 15.87 -1.51 17.03
N ARG A 7 16.34 -1.48 18.28
CA ARG A 7 16.71 -2.72 18.97
C ARG A 7 15.50 -3.64 18.83
N ASP A 8 15.68 -4.74 18.10
CA ASP A 8 14.73 -5.84 18.10
C ASP A 8 14.91 -6.54 19.44
N ASP A 9 14.38 -5.91 20.49
CA ASP A 9 14.27 -6.44 21.85
C ASP A 9 13.25 -7.58 21.91
N GLY A 10 12.63 -7.92 20.77
CA GLY A 10 11.64 -8.99 20.65
C GLY A 10 10.24 -8.57 21.07
N GLU A 11 9.97 -7.32 21.43
CA GLU A 11 8.64 -6.92 21.94
C GLU A 11 7.66 -6.49 20.84
N GLY A 12 6.37 -6.53 21.17
CA GLY A 12 5.26 -6.16 20.29
C GLY A 12 4.88 -7.26 19.32
N VAL A 13 4.48 -6.90 18.10
CA VAL A 13 4.17 -7.88 17.05
C VAL A 13 5.43 -8.64 16.64
N VAL A 14 5.45 -9.96 16.77
CA VAL A 14 6.61 -10.82 16.47
C VAL A 14 6.28 -12.01 15.57
N PHE A 15 7.31 -12.52 14.91
CA PHE A 15 7.26 -13.82 14.24
C PHE A 15 7.25 -14.94 15.28
N PRO A 16 6.73 -16.14 14.96
CA PRO A 16 6.81 -17.27 15.89
C PRO A 16 8.27 -17.71 16.09
N VAL A 17 8.58 -18.19 17.29
CA VAL A 17 9.87 -18.81 17.60
C VAL A 17 9.93 -20.19 16.95
N GLY A 18 10.96 -20.44 16.15
CA GLY A 18 11.22 -21.73 15.52
C GLY A 18 11.70 -22.78 16.51
N ARG A 19 11.78 -24.05 16.08
CA ARG A 19 12.30 -25.16 16.89
C ARG A 19 13.78 -24.98 17.29
N ASP A 20 14.51 -24.15 16.55
CA ASP A 20 15.88 -23.74 16.79
C ASP A 20 16.00 -22.51 17.69
N GLY A 21 14.89 -22.05 18.29
CA GLY A 21 14.83 -20.85 19.11
C GLY A 21 14.91 -19.54 18.32
N ARG A 22 14.87 -19.56 16.98
CA ARG A 22 15.01 -18.37 16.13
C ARG A 22 13.72 -18.01 15.41
N HIS A 23 13.48 -16.71 15.22
CA HIS A 23 12.35 -16.18 14.46
C HIS A 23 12.58 -16.35 12.94
N SER A 24 12.06 -17.42 12.34
CA SER A 24 12.20 -17.67 10.89
C SER A 24 11.11 -16.96 10.07
N THR A 25 11.46 -15.81 9.50
CA THR A 25 10.57 -15.04 8.62
C THR A 25 10.25 -15.77 7.32
N SER A 26 11.24 -16.48 6.74
CA SER A 26 11.05 -17.27 5.52
C SER A 26 10.06 -18.42 5.72
N ALA A 27 10.19 -19.17 6.82
CA ALA A 27 9.28 -20.28 7.11
C ALA A 27 7.85 -19.78 7.35
N THR A 28 7.72 -18.68 8.11
CA THR A 28 6.43 -18.04 8.38
C THR A 28 5.76 -17.55 7.10
N GLY A 29 6.48 -16.79 6.26
CA GLY A 29 5.93 -16.28 5.01
C GLY A 29 5.54 -17.37 4.02
N ARG A 30 6.37 -18.42 3.88
CA ARG A 30 6.04 -19.60 3.07
C ARG A 30 4.77 -20.29 3.55
N ALA A 31 4.63 -20.47 4.86
CA ALA A 31 3.46 -21.12 5.44
C ALA A 31 2.18 -20.28 5.26
N ILE A 32 2.25 -18.94 5.36
CA ILE A 32 1.12 -18.05 5.08
C ILE A 32 0.70 -18.15 3.61
N PHE A 33 1.66 -18.18 2.67
CA PHE A 33 1.37 -18.35 1.25
C PHE A 33 0.72 -19.70 0.94
N ALA A 34 1.21 -20.78 1.57
CA ALA A 34 0.61 -22.10 1.44
C ALA A 34 -0.83 -22.13 1.96
N ASP A 35 -1.07 -21.59 3.16
CA ASP A 35 -2.40 -21.54 3.77
C ASP A 35 -3.38 -20.69 2.94
N ALA A 36 -2.93 -19.57 2.37
CA ALA A 36 -3.73 -18.74 1.47
C ALA A 36 -4.13 -19.51 0.20
N LEU A 37 -3.17 -20.15 -0.47
CA LEU A 37 -3.44 -20.92 -1.69
C LEU A 37 -4.32 -22.14 -1.43
N ARG A 38 -4.17 -22.81 -0.29
CA ARG A 38 -4.92 -24.03 0.03
C ARG A 38 -6.43 -23.85 -0.03
N ALA A 39 -6.91 -22.63 0.22
CA ALA A 39 -8.32 -22.28 0.17
C ALA A 39 -8.93 -22.38 -1.24
N ALA A 40 -8.12 -22.37 -2.31
CA ALA A 40 -8.59 -22.42 -3.69
C ALA A 40 -7.81 -23.42 -4.58
N ASP A 41 -6.59 -23.78 -4.22
CA ASP A 41 -5.72 -24.69 -4.95
C ASP A 41 -4.81 -25.47 -3.96
N PRO A 42 -5.29 -26.60 -3.40
CA PRO A 42 -4.52 -27.45 -2.49
C PRO A 42 -3.19 -27.93 -3.08
N ASP A 43 -3.13 -28.22 -4.38
CA ASP A 43 -1.91 -28.69 -5.04
C ASP A 43 -0.86 -27.58 -5.11
N ALA A 44 -1.27 -26.35 -5.43
CA ALA A 44 -0.37 -25.20 -5.40
C ALA A 44 0.13 -24.92 -3.97
N ALA A 45 -0.69 -25.16 -2.94
CA ALA A 45 -0.25 -25.06 -1.55
C ALA A 45 0.85 -26.08 -1.22
N VAL A 46 0.69 -27.34 -1.63
CA VAL A 46 1.73 -28.39 -1.46
C VAL A 46 3.03 -28.00 -2.16
N GLN A 47 2.95 -27.38 -3.35
CA GLN A 47 4.15 -26.88 -4.04
C GLN A 47 4.87 -25.79 -3.25
N VAL A 48 4.12 -24.85 -2.63
CA VAL A 48 4.72 -23.84 -1.73
C VAL A 48 5.42 -24.50 -0.55
N GLU A 49 4.80 -25.49 0.08
CA GLU A 49 5.36 -26.16 1.26
C GLU A 49 6.66 -26.91 0.96
N ARG A 50 6.73 -27.51 -0.24
CA ARG A 50 7.90 -28.25 -0.72
C ARG A 50 9.00 -27.35 -1.30
N GLU A 51 8.76 -26.04 -1.45
CA GLU A 51 9.76 -25.11 -2.00
C GLU A 51 10.95 -24.96 -1.03
N ARG A 52 12.10 -25.52 -1.45
CA ARG A 52 13.35 -25.51 -0.69
C ARG A 52 14.12 -24.19 -0.86
N ASN A 53 13.95 -23.51 -1.99
CA ASN A 53 14.63 -22.26 -2.30
C ASN A 53 13.65 -21.07 -2.30
N TRP A 54 13.01 -20.86 -1.14
CA TRP A 54 11.99 -19.83 -0.95
C TRP A 54 12.46 -18.44 -1.41
N ARG A 55 13.67 -18.03 -1.01
CA ARG A 55 14.18 -16.68 -1.34
C ARG A 55 14.32 -16.44 -2.84
N ALA A 56 14.60 -17.48 -3.64
CA ALA A 56 14.72 -17.35 -5.09
C ALA A 56 13.37 -17.53 -5.81
N ARG A 57 12.44 -18.33 -5.24
CA ARG A 57 11.24 -18.80 -5.96
C ARG A 57 9.92 -18.24 -5.43
N TYR A 58 9.92 -17.42 -4.37
CA TYR A 58 8.71 -16.83 -3.81
C TYR A 58 7.86 -16.06 -4.82
N LEU A 59 8.46 -15.42 -5.83
CA LEU A 59 7.74 -14.69 -6.88
C LEU A 59 6.82 -15.58 -7.71
N LEU A 60 7.21 -16.83 -7.95
CA LEU A 60 6.37 -17.82 -8.63
C LEU A 60 5.07 -18.03 -7.85
N HIS A 61 5.20 -18.20 -6.54
CA HIS A 61 4.07 -18.43 -5.64
C HIS A 61 3.23 -17.17 -5.42
N ALA A 62 3.85 -15.99 -5.35
CA ALA A 62 3.14 -14.71 -5.30
C ALA A 62 2.25 -14.51 -6.54
N ARG A 63 2.80 -14.80 -7.72
CA ARG A 63 2.02 -14.76 -8.97
C ARG A 63 0.91 -15.81 -8.97
N ARG A 64 1.19 -17.04 -8.50
CA ARG A 64 0.19 -18.12 -8.44
C ARG A 64 -1.02 -17.76 -7.56
N ILE A 65 -0.79 -17.02 -6.47
CA ILE A 65 -1.88 -16.47 -5.63
C ILE A 65 -2.82 -15.60 -6.46
N VAL A 66 -2.28 -14.71 -7.30
CA VAL A 66 -3.09 -13.83 -8.16
C VAL A 66 -3.76 -14.60 -9.28
N GLU A 67 -3.05 -15.56 -9.90
CA GLU A 67 -3.62 -16.47 -10.90
C GLU A 67 -4.83 -17.22 -10.37
N LYS A 68 -4.77 -17.69 -9.13
CA LYS A 68 -5.87 -18.42 -8.49
C LYS A 68 -6.96 -17.51 -7.95
N ALA A 69 -6.60 -16.33 -7.45
CA ALA A 69 -7.60 -15.35 -7.06
C ALA A 69 -8.41 -14.83 -8.26
N ALA A 70 -7.85 -14.85 -9.48
CA ALA A 70 -8.52 -14.34 -10.67
C ALA A 70 -9.43 -15.36 -11.37
N THR A 71 -9.52 -16.61 -10.87
CA THR A 71 -10.37 -17.64 -11.51
C THR A 71 -11.84 -17.45 -11.19
N SER A 72 -12.16 -17.00 -9.98
CA SER A 72 -13.51 -16.69 -9.50
C SER A 72 -13.51 -15.79 -8.28
N SER A 73 -14.64 -15.13 -8.06
CA SER A 73 -14.87 -14.23 -6.94
C SER A 73 -14.74 -14.94 -5.59
N ASP A 74 -15.20 -16.19 -5.50
CA ASP A 74 -15.05 -17.03 -4.30
C ASP A 74 -13.59 -17.37 -4.02
N ALA A 75 -12.81 -17.72 -5.05
CA ALA A 75 -11.38 -18.00 -4.90
C ALA A 75 -10.62 -16.76 -4.38
N ALA A 76 -10.88 -15.58 -4.94
CA ALA A 76 -10.27 -14.32 -4.49
C ALA A 76 -10.51 -14.08 -3.00
N ASN A 77 -11.77 -14.19 -2.58
CA ASN A 77 -12.18 -13.94 -1.21
C ASN A 77 -11.68 -15.02 -0.24
N ALA A 78 -11.71 -16.29 -0.65
CA ALA A 78 -11.24 -17.41 0.17
C ALA A 78 -9.73 -17.33 0.42
N ILE A 79 -8.93 -17.04 -0.61
CA ILE A 79 -7.48 -16.84 -0.50
C ILE A 79 -7.17 -15.67 0.44
N ALA A 80 -7.85 -14.53 0.26
CA ALA A 80 -7.62 -13.35 1.09
C ALA A 80 -7.91 -13.63 2.56
N ALA A 81 -9.07 -14.23 2.85
CA ALA A 81 -9.47 -14.56 4.21
C ALA A 81 -8.55 -15.61 4.85
N ALA A 82 -8.13 -16.64 4.10
CA ALA A 82 -7.21 -17.67 4.60
C ALA A 82 -5.80 -17.12 4.87
N GLY A 83 -5.30 -16.23 3.99
CA GLY A 83 -4.02 -15.55 4.16
C GLY A 83 -3.97 -14.69 5.41
N LEU A 84 -4.99 -13.85 5.65
CA LEU A 84 -5.09 -13.06 6.89
C LEU A 84 -5.19 -13.93 8.13
N ARG A 85 -6.09 -14.93 8.15
CA ARG A 85 -6.22 -15.83 9.30
C ARG A 85 -4.92 -16.57 9.60
N SER A 86 -4.17 -16.98 8.57
CA SER A 86 -2.85 -17.60 8.76
C SER A 86 -1.85 -16.62 9.37
N ALA A 87 -1.80 -15.38 8.87
CA ALA A 87 -0.92 -14.35 9.42
C ALA A 87 -1.26 -14.03 10.89
N GLN A 88 -2.54 -13.84 11.22
CA GLN A 88 -3.03 -13.55 12.57
C GLN A 88 -2.75 -14.68 13.56
N ARG A 89 -2.83 -15.94 13.12
CA ARG A 89 -2.50 -17.11 13.96
C ARG A 89 -1.01 -17.27 14.21
N ARG A 90 -0.18 -16.90 13.25
CA ARG A 90 1.28 -17.16 13.28
C ARG A 90 2.06 -16.01 13.88
N LEU A 91 1.68 -14.78 13.57
CA LEU A 91 2.25 -13.59 14.19
C LEU A 91 1.61 -13.42 15.55
N GLN A 92 2.45 -13.17 16.54
CA GLN A 92 2.04 -13.09 17.95
C GLN A 92 2.39 -11.71 18.50
N PHE A 93 1.90 -11.42 19.69
CA PHE A 93 2.24 -10.22 20.44
C PHE A 93 3.04 -10.62 21.68
N LEU A 94 4.28 -10.16 21.80
CA LEU A 94 5.13 -10.37 22.96
C LEU A 94 5.16 -9.11 23.83
N ARG A 95 4.88 -9.25 25.12
CA ARG A 95 5.05 -8.18 26.11
C ARG A 95 5.37 -8.77 27.47
N ASP A 96 6.35 -8.21 28.17
CA ASP A 96 6.78 -8.69 29.50
C ASP A 96 7.12 -10.20 29.54
N GLY A 97 7.63 -10.74 28.43
CA GLY A 97 7.90 -12.18 28.28
C GLY A 97 6.67 -13.07 28.02
N GLU A 98 5.45 -12.53 28.07
CA GLU A 98 4.21 -13.24 27.76
C GLU A 98 3.85 -13.10 26.27
N THR A 99 3.59 -14.23 25.61
CA THR A 99 3.17 -14.24 24.20
C THR A 99 1.68 -14.51 24.09
N ARG A 100 0.97 -13.63 23.36
CA ARG A 100 -0.47 -13.75 23.08
C ARG A 100 -0.76 -13.70 21.58
N THR A 101 -1.98 -14.06 21.17
CA THR A 101 -2.43 -13.75 19.81
C THR A 101 -2.61 -12.23 19.67
N LEU A 102 -2.46 -11.72 18.44
CA LEU A 102 -2.69 -10.28 18.17
C LEU A 102 -4.10 -9.85 18.54
N GLU A 103 -5.10 -10.70 18.26
CA GLU A 103 -6.49 -10.46 18.62
C GLU A 103 -6.69 -10.32 20.14
N ALA A 104 -6.16 -11.26 20.92
CA ALA A 104 -6.26 -11.19 22.38
C ALA A 104 -5.50 -10.00 22.96
N ALA A 105 -4.35 -9.64 22.38
CA ALA A 105 -3.60 -8.46 22.79
C ALA A 105 -4.40 -7.16 22.53
N VAL A 106 -5.01 -7.02 21.35
CA VAL A 106 -5.80 -5.83 21.01
C VAL A 106 -7.09 -5.73 21.84
N ALA A 107 -7.70 -6.85 22.22
CA ALA A 107 -8.87 -6.87 23.08
C ALA A 107 -8.57 -6.45 24.55
N ASP A 108 -7.34 -6.64 25.01
CA ASP A 108 -6.89 -6.40 26.39
C ASP A 108 -5.74 -5.39 26.43
N ALA A 109 -6.02 -4.16 26.00
CA ALA A 109 -5.04 -3.06 26.04
C ALA A 109 -4.74 -2.69 27.50
N ARG A 110 -3.46 -2.82 27.91
CA ARG A 110 -3.02 -2.61 29.30
C ARG A 110 -2.67 -1.14 29.61
N GLY A 111 -2.44 -0.32 28.59
CA GLY A 111 -2.16 1.11 28.71
C GLY A 111 -3.24 2.01 28.12
N ARG A 112 -3.08 3.32 28.30
CA ARG A 112 -3.93 4.33 27.66
C ARG A 112 -3.08 5.39 26.97
N LEU A 113 -3.43 5.71 25.74
CA LEU A 113 -2.93 6.90 25.04
C LEU A 113 -3.93 8.04 25.23
N HIS A 114 -3.39 9.23 25.48
CA HIS A 114 -4.14 10.47 25.57
C HIS A 114 -3.96 11.30 24.31
N THR A 115 -5.00 12.02 23.92
CA THR A 115 -4.96 12.94 22.78
C THR A 115 -4.44 14.32 23.21
N HIS A 116 -3.42 14.81 22.53
CA HIS A 116 -3.08 16.24 22.52
C HIS A 116 -3.35 16.80 21.12
N ALA A 117 -4.34 17.69 21.01
CA ALA A 117 -4.73 18.28 19.73
C ALA A 117 -4.00 19.60 19.47
N VAL A 118 -3.49 19.76 18.26
CA VAL A 118 -2.87 20.99 17.77
C VAL A 118 -3.64 21.46 16.54
N ALA A 119 -4.32 22.59 16.66
CA ALA A 119 -5.04 23.21 15.56
C ALA A 119 -4.08 24.05 14.71
N GLY A 120 -4.27 24.02 13.39
CA GLY A 120 -3.60 24.92 12.48
C GLY A 120 -4.07 26.37 12.65
N ILE A 121 -3.18 27.31 12.35
CA ILE A 121 -3.46 28.75 12.51
C ILE A 121 -4.05 29.40 11.26
N SER A 122 -4.01 28.71 10.11
CA SER A 122 -4.53 29.26 8.86
C SER A 122 -6.05 29.34 8.88
N LYS A 123 -6.59 30.52 8.55
CA LYS A 123 -8.03 30.75 8.37
C LYS A 123 -8.52 30.46 6.95
N ALA A 124 -7.63 30.03 6.06
CA ALA A 124 -7.98 29.74 4.67
C ALA A 124 -8.93 28.52 4.58
N GLY A 125 -9.83 28.55 3.60
CA GLY A 125 -10.62 27.37 3.23
C GLY A 125 -9.75 26.23 2.68
N PRO A 126 -10.35 25.06 2.37
CA PRO A 126 -9.63 23.95 1.77
C PRO A 126 -8.89 24.38 0.50
N ALA A 127 -7.59 24.10 0.42
CA ALA A 127 -6.82 24.42 -0.77
C ALA A 127 -7.27 23.56 -1.96
N PRO A 128 -7.34 24.09 -3.20
CA PRO A 128 -7.63 23.28 -4.39
C PRO A 128 -6.55 22.21 -4.58
N VAL A 129 -6.88 21.17 -5.35
CA VAL A 129 -5.90 20.11 -5.69
C VAL A 129 -4.70 20.72 -6.41
N ALA A 130 -3.52 20.51 -5.83
CA ALA A 130 -2.25 20.96 -6.37
C ALA A 130 -1.23 19.83 -6.27
N VAL A 131 -0.55 19.54 -7.38
CA VAL A 131 0.37 18.41 -7.52
C VAL A 131 1.77 18.95 -7.87
N PRO A 132 2.76 18.84 -6.98
CA PRO A 132 4.15 19.08 -7.33
C PRO A 132 4.57 18.10 -8.42
N TYR A 133 5.15 18.56 -9.52
CA TYR A 133 5.66 17.71 -10.59
C TYR A 133 6.77 18.43 -11.37
N ARG A 134 7.96 17.82 -11.45
CA ARG A 134 9.12 18.31 -12.21
C ARG A 134 9.45 19.79 -11.95
N GLY A 135 9.54 20.16 -10.67
CA GLY A 135 9.88 21.53 -10.24
C GLY A 135 8.75 22.55 -10.33
N GLN A 136 7.55 22.15 -10.78
CA GLN A 136 6.35 23.00 -10.82
C GLN A 136 5.29 22.51 -9.84
N VAL A 137 4.32 23.36 -9.51
CA VAL A 137 3.10 22.98 -8.79
C VAL A 137 1.93 23.10 -9.75
N LEU A 138 1.43 21.97 -10.22
CA LEU A 138 0.34 21.91 -11.19
C LEU A 138 -1.02 22.00 -10.48
N SER A 139 -1.91 22.84 -10.97
CA SER A 139 -3.31 22.95 -10.51
C SER A 139 -4.23 23.33 -11.68
N GLY A 140 -5.54 23.22 -11.49
CA GLY A 140 -6.55 23.54 -12.52
C GLY A 140 -6.23 22.89 -13.87
N ASP A 141 -6.33 23.66 -14.95
CA ASP A 141 -6.11 23.16 -16.32
C ASP A 141 -4.70 22.60 -16.56
N ALA A 142 -3.68 23.14 -15.89
CA ALA A 142 -2.32 22.64 -16.04
C ALA A 142 -2.20 21.21 -15.49
N LEU A 143 -2.86 20.94 -14.37
CA LEU A 143 -2.95 19.59 -13.81
C LEU A 143 -3.81 18.70 -14.67
N ARG A 144 -4.97 19.18 -15.15
CA ARG A 144 -5.84 18.43 -16.07
C ARG A 144 -5.08 17.93 -17.29
N ARG A 145 -4.38 18.82 -18.00
CA ARG A 145 -3.55 18.45 -19.16
C ARG A 145 -2.44 17.45 -18.81
N GLN A 146 -1.88 17.50 -17.60
CA GLN A 146 -0.87 16.53 -17.18
C GLN A 146 -1.48 15.15 -16.89
N ILE A 147 -2.67 15.10 -16.31
CA ILE A 147 -3.42 13.85 -16.12
C ILE A 147 -3.76 13.24 -17.49
N ASP A 148 -4.25 14.04 -18.44
CA ASP A 148 -4.54 13.60 -19.81
C ASP A 148 -3.30 12.98 -20.47
N ARG A 149 -2.11 13.58 -20.27
CA ARG A 149 -0.84 13.04 -20.74
C ARG A 149 -0.49 11.70 -20.08
N TRP A 150 -0.60 11.60 -18.76
CA TRP A 150 -0.32 10.35 -18.05
C TRP A 150 -1.26 9.22 -18.49
N GLU A 151 -2.54 9.52 -18.75
CA GLU A 151 -3.49 8.53 -19.29
C GLU A 151 -3.08 8.10 -20.71
N ALA A 152 -2.82 9.06 -21.62
CA ALA A 152 -2.44 8.79 -23.00
C ALA A 152 -1.14 7.98 -23.11
N ASP A 153 -0.15 8.29 -22.27
CA ASP A 153 1.12 7.57 -22.19
C ASP A 153 0.96 6.18 -21.54
N GLY A 154 -0.19 5.91 -20.93
CA GLY A 154 -0.48 4.66 -20.24
C GLY A 154 0.22 4.55 -18.89
N VAL A 155 0.50 5.67 -18.25
CA VAL A 155 1.08 5.74 -16.89
C VAL A 155 0.03 5.39 -15.84
N VAL A 156 -1.23 5.75 -16.09
CA VAL A 156 -2.39 5.53 -15.21
C VAL A 156 -3.54 4.87 -15.97
N GLU A 157 -4.47 4.24 -15.25
CA GLU A 157 -5.73 3.77 -15.82
C GLU A 157 -6.70 4.93 -16.11
N PRO A 158 -7.59 4.83 -17.12
CA PRO A 158 -8.60 5.85 -17.41
C PRO A 158 -9.47 6.23 -16.20
N SER A 159 -9.84 5.27 -15.35
CA SER A 159 -10.64 5.56 -14.17
C SER A 159 -9.89 6.39 -13.12
N PHE A 160 -8.56 6.33 -13.08
CA PHE A 160 -7.75 7.22 -12.25
C PHE A 160 -7.83 8.67 -12.73
N ALA A 161 -7.69 8.89 -14.05
CA ALA A 161 -7.79 10.21 -14.64
C ALA A 161 -9.18 10.83 -14.38
N GLN A 162 -10.24 10.05 -14.62
CA GLN A 162 -11.61 10.46 -14.35
C GLN A 162 -11.85 10.81 -12.87
N ALA A 163 -11.34 9.99 -11.94
CA ALA A 163 -11.47 10.25 -10.52
C ALA A 163 -10.85 11.60 -10.12
N LEU A 164 -9.65 11.91 -10.62
CA LEU A 164 -8.98 13.17 -10.36
C LEU A 164 -9.69 14.37 -11.00
N TRP A 165 -10.23 14.22 -12.23
CA TRP A 165 -11.04 15.28 -12.84
C TRP A 165 -12.31 15.54 -12.03
N ARG A 166 -12.97 14.52 -11.48
CA ARG A 166 -14.14 14.70 -10.61
C ARG A 166 -13.78 15.51 -9.37
N VAL A 167 -12.67 15.21 -8.70
CA VAL A 167 -12.23 16.01 -7.53
C VAL A 167 -11.92 17.45 -7.91
N GLN A 168 -11.32 17.69 -9.09
CA GLN A 168 -11.10 19.07 -9.57
C GLN A 168 -12.40 19.81 -9.87
N ALA A 169 -13.42 19.11 -10.39
CA ALA A 169 -14.74 19.68 -10.66
C ALA A 169 -15.57 19.92 -9.40
N HIS A 170 -15.19 19.30 -8.28
CA HIS A 170 -15.88 19.37 -6.99
C HIS A 170 -14.94 19.85 -5.87
N PRO A 171 -14.46 21.11 -5.90
CA PRO A 171 -13.55 21.63 -4.87
C PRO A 171 -14.14 21.57 -3.46
N GLU A 172 -15.46 21.58 -3.31
CA GLU A 172 -16.17 21.43 -2.03
C GLU A 172 -15.91 20.06 -1.37
N TRP A 173 -15.56 19.03 -2.14
CA TRP A 173 -15.22 17.70 -1.61
C TRP A 173 -13.96 17.70 -0.73
N LEU A 174 -13.09 18.70 -0.92
CA LEU A 174 -11.85 18.88 -0.18
C LEU A 174 -12.08 19.45 1.22
N ASP A 175 -13.29 19.89 1.58
CA ASP A 175 -13.58 20.12 2.99
C ASP A 175 -13.76 18.76 3.68
N LEU A 176 -12.82 18.39 4.54
CA LEU A 176 -12.80 17.13 5.28
C LEU A 176 -13.08 17.33 6.78
N SER A 177 -13.65 18.48 7.16
CA SER A 177 -13.99 18.82 8.56
C SER A 177 -15.08 17.92 9.17
N ASP A 178 -15.81 17.18 8.35
CA ASP A 178 -16.83 16.19 8.74
C ASP A 178 -16.26 14.79 9.05
N ARG A 179 -14.95 14.57 8.83
CA ARG A 179 -14.30 13.25 8.98
C ARG A 179 -13.04 13.30 9.83
N ARG A 180 -12.69 12.15 10.40
CA ARG A 180 -11.48 11.94 11.21
C ARG A 180 -10.57 10.99 10.44
N PHE A 181 -9.26 11.22 10.49
CA PHE A 181 -8.29 10.40 9.77
C PHE A 181 -7.27 9.85 10.74
N ALA A 182 -7.22 8.54 10.92
CA ALA A 182 -6.14 7.86 11.62
C ALA A 182 -5.06 7.47 10.61
N LEU A 183 -3.85 8.04 10.73
CA LEU A 183 -2.73 7.70 9.86
C LEU A 183 -1.74 6.81 10.61
N LEU A 184 -1.77 5.52 10.31
CA LEU A 184 -0.79 4.54 10.79
C LEU A 184 0.49 4.69 9.96
N GLY A 185 1.50 5.36 10.52
CA GLY A 185 2.67 5.86 9.78
C GLY A 185 2.42 7.25 9.21
N ALA A 186 2.07 8.21 10.07
CA ALA A 186 1.70 9.57 9.67
C ALA A 186 2.83 10.34 8.95
N HIS A 187 4.10 10.01 9.22
CA HIS A 187 5.27 10.59 8.56
C HIS A 187 5.72 9.84 7.29
N ALA A 188 4.94 8.87 6.80
CA ALA A 188 5.27 8.15 5.57
C ALA A 188 5.41 9.12 4.38
N GLU A 189 6.46 8.95 3.56
CA GLU A 189 6.77 9.85 2.42
C GLU A 189 5.63 9.95 1.39
N MET A 190 4.82 8.89 1.28
CA MET A 190 3.66 8.82 0.38
C MET A 190 2.31 8.97 1.13
N GLY A 191 2.35 9.29 2.42
CA GLY A 191 1.16 9.48 3.25
C GLY A 191 0.43 10.80 2.93
N PRO A 192 -0.89 10.88 3.17
CA PRO A 192 -1.70 12.03 2.78
C PRO A 192 -1.64 13.20 3.78
N LEU A 193 -0.87 13.09 4.88
CA LEU A 193 -0.87 14.06 5.99
C LEU A 193 -0.78 15.54 5.55
N PRO A 194 0.15 15.95 4.66
CA PRO A 194 0.26 17.37 4.26
C PRO A 194 -0.96 17.92 3.55
N TYR A 195 -1.72 17.06 2.87
CA TYR A 195 -2.92 17.46 2.13
C TYR A 195 -4.13 17.49 3.05
N LEU A 196 -4.29 16.48 3.92
CA LEU A 196 -5.37 16.43 4.89
C LEU A 196 -5.37 17.67 5.82
N LEU A 197 -4.19 18.10 6.29
CA LEU A 197 -4.04 19.29 7.13
C LEU A 197 -4.30 20.62 6.41
N ARG A 198 -4.40 20.61 5.07
CA ARG A 198 -4.78 21.76 4.23
C ARG A 198 -6.24 21.68 3.75
N TRP A 199 -6.92 20.60 4.10
CA TRP A 199 -8.28 20.25 3.72
C TRP A 199 -9.19 20.17 4.97
N ARG A 200 -8.81 20.89 6.04
CA ARG A 200 -9.56 21.00 7.30
C ARG A 200 -9.80 19.69 8.05
N ALA A 201 -9.07 18.63 7.71
CA ALA A 201 -9.22 17.34 8.39
C ALA A 201 -8.69 17.39 9.83
N THR A 202 -9.32 16.61 10.71
CA THR A 202 -8.74 16.24 12.00
C THR A 202 -8.01 14.90 11.85
N VAL A 203 -6.70 14.90 12.12
CA VAL A 203 -5.81 13.78 11.86
C VAL A 203 -5.24 13.21 13.15
N TYR A 204 -5.63 12.00 13.50
CA TYR A 204 -5.00 11.17 14.53
C TYR A 204 -3.72 10.56 13.94
N ALA A 205 -2.58 11.14 14.30
CA ALA A 205 -1.30 10.73 13.75
C ALA A 205 -0.67 9.65 14.63
N VAL A 206 -0.31 8.51 14.03
CA VAL A 206 0.46 7.46 14.69
C VAL A 206 1.82 7.37 14.02
N ASP A 207 2.87 7.70 14.77
CA ASP A 207 4.26 7.53 14.37
C ASP A 207 5.15 7.37 15.61
N LEU A 208 6.39 6.95 15.39
CA LEU A 208 7.34 6.61 16.46
C LEU A 208 7.53 7.76 17.44
N PRO A 209 7.76 7.48 18.74
CA PRO A 209 8.06 8.49 19.77
C PRO A 209 9.48 9.05 19.58
N ARG A 210 9.65 9.86 18.52
CA ARG A 210 10.92 10.50 18.14
C ARG A 210 10.71 12.00 17.94
N PRO A 211 11.38 12.86 18.72
CA PRO A 211 11.15 14.30 18.68
C PRO A 211 11.26 14.92 17.28
N GLU A 212 12.18 14.45 16.43
CA GLU A 212 12.42 15.02 15.10
C GLU A 212 11.25 14.76 14.14
N ILE A 213 10.57 13.62 14.29
CA ILE A 213 9.37 13.27 13.51
C ILE A 213 8.23 14.19 13.94
N TRP A 214 7.99 14.30 15.24
CA TRP A 214 6.90 15.10 15.80
C TRP A 214 7.09 16.60 15.56
N GLN A 215 8.30 17.14 15.69
CA GLN A 215 8.60 18.53 15.32
C GLN A 215 8.22 18.85 13.87
N ARG A 216 8.43 17.92 12.93
CA ARG A 216 8.06 18.12 11.52
C ARG A 216 6.54 18.11 11.33
N MET A 217 5.85 17.14 11.95
CA MET A 217 4.39 17.03 11.85
C MET A 217 3.68 18.19 12.55
N LEU A 218 4.17 18.63 13.70
CA LEU A 218 3.63 19.78 14.43
C LEU A 218 3.78 21.08 13.63
N ARG A 219 4.95 21.33 13.00
CA ARG A 219 5.12 22.48 12.09
C ARG A 219 4.14 22.45 10.92
N LEU A 220 3.92 21.27 10.34
CA LEU A 220 2.98 21.09 9.24
C LEU A 220 1.53 21.33 9.69
N ALA A 221 1.16 20.84 10.87
CA ALA A 221 -0.15 21.06 11.47
C ALA A 221 -0.39 22.55 11.76
N HIS A 222 0.57 23.20 12.42
CA HIS A 222 0.51 24.62 12.75
C HIS A 222 0.29 25.47 11.48
N ALA A 223 1.02 25.21 10.40
CA ALA A 223 0.87 25.94 9.13
C ALA A 223 -0.46 25.67 8.38
N GLY A 224 -1.18 24.60 8.73
CA GLY A 224 -2.40 24.17 8.06
C GLY A 224 -3.68 24.87 8.54
N ASN A 225 -4.81 24.36 8.08
CA ASN A 225 -6.17 24.73 8.51
C ASN A 225 -6.96 23.55 9.10
N GLY A 226 -6.32 22.38 9.24
CA GLY A 226 -6.83 21.21 9.94
C GLY A 226 -6.31 21.12 11.38
N ALA A 227 -6.48 19.95 11.99
CA ALA A 227 -5.99 19.66 13.33
C ALA A 227 -5.19 18.35 13.35
N LEU A 228 -4.13 18.31 14.15
CA LEU A 228 -3.32 17.11 14.41
C LEU A 228 -3.55 16.64 15.85
N CYS A 229 -4.01 15.41 16.00
CA CYS A 229 -4.18 14.72 17.28
C CYS A 229 -2.97 13.81 17.50
N ALA A 230 -2.11 14.18 18.44
CA ALA A 230 -0.92 13.43 18.83
C ALA A 230 -1.23 12.48 20.01
N PRO A 231 -0.85 11.19 19.94
CA PRO A 231 -0.95 10.27 21.07
C PRO A 231 0.18 10.54 22.06
N CYS A 232 -0.15 10.58 23.34
CA CYS A 232 0.79 10.77 24.43
C CYS A 232 0.53 9.73 25.52
N ALA A 233 1.57 9.18 26.14
CA ALA A 233 1.43 8.24 27.26
C ALA A 233 0.87 8.89 28.54
N ALA A 234 0.98 10.21 28.66
CA ALA A 234 0.48 10.99 29.79
C ALA A 234 -0.52 12.06 29.30
N PRO A 235 -1.43 12.53 30.17
CA PRO A 235 -2.38 13.59 29.83
C PRO A 235 -1.69 14.88 29.33
N PRO A 236 -2.41 15.71 28.54
CA PRO A 236 -1.94 17.04 28.18
C PRO A 236 -1.52 17.84 29.42
N ARG A 237 -0.35 18.47 29.35
CA ARG A 237 0.12 19.48 30.30
C ARG A 237 -0.08 20.86 29.67
N ALA A 238 -0.16 21.92 30.47
CA ALA A 238 -0.27 23.29 29.98
C ALA A 238 1.02 23.84 29.31
N SER A 239 2.07 23.02 29.17
CA SER A 239 3.35 23.36 28.54
C SER A 239 3.26 23.43 27.00
N GLY A 240 4.11 24.25 26.39
CA GLY A 240 4.09 24.57 24.95
C GLY A 240 4.57 23.44 24.00
N GLU A 241 4.51 23.70 22.69
CA GLU A 241 4.71 22.71 21.61
C GLU A 241 6.05 21.93 21.65
N THR A 242 7.15 22.54 22.11
CA THR A 242 8.46 21.87 22.22
C THR A 242 8.42 20.69 23.18
N ASP A 243 7.62 20.78 24.25
CA ASP A 243 7.40 19.69 25.19
C ASP A 243 6.52 18.58 24.58
N LEU A 244 5.54 18.95 23.74
CA LEU A 244 4.71 17.97 23.04
C LEU A 244 5.54 17.10 22.09
N ALA A 245 6.47 17.69 21.34
CA ALA A 245 7.32 16.90 20.44
C ALA A 245 8.15 15.82 21.16
N GLN A 246 8.51 16.06 22.43
CA GLN A 246 9.27 15.09 23.23
C GLN A 246 8.41 13.97 23.80
N ARG A 247 7.11 14.21 24.01
CA ARG A 247 6.19 13.28 24.67
C ARG A 247 5.26 12.54 23.72
N ALA A 248 5.09 13.06 22.50
CA ALA A 248 4.20 12.48 21.51
C ALA A 248 4.81 11.24 20.85
N GLY A 249 3.95 10.29 20.51
CA GLY A 249 4.31 9.11 19.73
C GLY A 249 3.71 7.82 20.26
N ALA A 250 3.56 6.88 19.34
CA ALA A 250 3.20 5.49 19.62
C ALA A 250 3.84 4.61 18.55
N ASP A 251 4.52 3.54 18.97
CA ASP A 251 5.14 2.56 18.09
C ASP A 251 4.08 1.55 17.65
N LEU A 252 3.76 1.53 16.34
CA LEU A 252 2.77 0.60 15.78
C LEU A 252 2.99 -0.84 16.19
N VAL A 253 4.24 -1.29 16.33
CA VAL A 253 4.57 -2.68 16.65
C VAL A 253 4.41 -2.96 18.14
N ARG A 254 4.81 -2.04 19.03
CA ARG A 254 4.77 -2.23 20.49
C ARG A 254 3.45 -1.82 21.13
N ASP A 255 2.82 -0.79 20.59
CA ASP A 255 1.64 -0.14 21.14
C ASP A 255 0.37 -0.49 20.33
N THR A 256 0.40 -1.59 19.56
CA THR A 256 -0.74 -2.02 18.70
C THR A 256 -2.07 -2.05 19.47
N PRO A 257 -2.16 -2.62 20.68
CA PRO A 257 -3.39 -2.61 21.47
C PRO A 257 -3.83 -1.21 21.87
N GLU A 258 -2.91 -0.41 22.40
CA GLU A 258 -3.18 0.94 22.91
C GLU A 258 -3.61 1.89 21.79
N ILE A 259 -3.01 1.77 20.59
CA ILE A 259 -3.39 2.53 19.40
C ILE A 259 -4.81 2.16 18.97
N ALA A 260 -5.15 0.86 18.92
CA ALA A 260 -6.50 0.43 18.56
C ALA A 260 -7.55 0.91 19.58
N ALA A 261 -7.23 0.87 20.88
CA ALA A 261 -8.08 1.41 21.94
C ALA A 261 -8.30 2.92 21.79
N TRP A 262 -7.22 3.68 21.63
CA TRP A 262 -7.25 5.13 21.48
C TRP A 262 -8.02 5.60 20.24
N LEU A 263 -7.77 4.99 19.08
CA LEU A 263 -8.46 5.36 17.84
C LEU A 263 -9.95 5.01 17.86
N ALA A 264 -10.38 4.03 18.67
CA ALA A 264 -11.79 3.72 18.82
C ALA A 264 -12.57 4.84 19.51
N GLU A 265 -11.90 5.70 20.29
CA GLU A 265 -12.49 6.87 20.98
C GLU A 265 -12.76 8.06 20.04
N ALA A 266 -12.46 7.97 18.74
CA ALA A 266 -12.73 9.05 17.78
C ALA A 266 -14.22 9.43 17.72
N ASP A 267 -14.51 10.72 17.63
CA ASP A 267 -15.86 11.30 17.83
C ASP A 267 -16.70 11.41 16.55
N ALA A 268 -16.15 11.02 15.41
CA ALA A 268 -16.81 11.11 14.10
C ALA A 268 -16.34 9.97 13.18
N PRO A 269 -16.95 9.80 11.98
CA PRO A 269 -16.55 8.77 11.03
C PRO A 269 -15.06 8.75 10.76
N LEU A 270 -14.46 7.57 10.95
CA LEU A 270 -13.01 7.41 11.00
C LEU A 270 -12.48 6.72 9.73
N VAL A 271 -11.56 7.39 9.05
CA VAL A 271 -10.78 6.83 7.94
C VAL A 271 -9.44 6.34 8.50
N VAL A 272 -9.20 5.03 8.47
CA VAL A 272 -7.99 4.40 9.02
C VAL A 272 -7.02 4.05 7.89
N GLY A 273 -6.01 4.89 7.72
CA GLY A 273 -5.00 4.78 6.68
C GLY A 273 -3.74 4.03 7.12
N ALA A 274 -3.41 2.94 6.42
CA ALA A 274 -2.22 2.12 6.66
C ALA A 274 -1.08 2.48 5.70
N TYR A 275 -0.20 3.39 6.11
CA TYR A 275 0.87 3.97 5.28
C TYR A 275 2.29 3.61 5.74
N ALA A 276 2.46 3.05 6.94
CA ALA A 276 3.77 2.70 7.47
C ALA A 276 4.48 1.66 6.60
N TYR A 277 5.79 1.88 6.41
CA TYR A 277 6.64 1.03 5.60
C TYR A 277 8.00 0.88 6.26
N LEU A 278 8.50 -0.36 6.31
CA LEU A 278 9.84 -0.71 6.78
C LEU A 278 10.47 -1.74 5.83
N ASP A 279 11.72 -2.11 6.07
CA ASP A 279 12.39 -3.15 5.27
C ASP A 279 12.31 -4.52 5.95
N GLY A 280 12.37 -5.57 5.14
CA GLY A 280 12.61 -6.93 5.61
C GLY A 280 11.54 -7.39 6.62
N ALA A 281 11.99 -8.03 7.70
CA ALA A 281 11.11 -8.59 8.73
C ALA A 281 10.19 -7.54 9.37
N GLN A 282 10.74 -6.35 9.63
CA GLN A 282 10.02 -5.25 10.27
C GLN A 282 8.83 -4.77 9.45
N HIS A 283 8.90 -4.88 8.11
CA HIS A 283 7.76 -4.55 7.25
C HIS A 283 6.55 -5.45 7.51
N VAL A 284 6.77 -6.75 7.73
CA VAL A 284 5.68 -7.70 8.02
C VAL A 284 5.12 -7.43 9.41
N ARG A 285 5.99 -7.15 10.40
CA ARG A 285 5.57 -6.80 11.78
C ARG A 285 4.66 -5.58 11.77
N VAL A 286 5.07 -4.49 11.12
CA VAL A 286 4.26 -3.27 11.03
C VAL A 286 3.00 -3.47 10.17
N ALA A 287 3.05 -4.24 9.10
CA ALA A 287 1.86 -4.54 8.29
C ALA A 287 0.82 -5.35 9.06
N ALA A 288 1.25 -6.31 9.89
CA ALA A 288 0.37 -7.08 10.75
C ALA A 288 -0.19 -6.24 11.92
N ALA A 289 0.59 -5.33 12.49
CA ALA A 289 0.09 -4.36 13.46
C ALA A 289 -1.01 -3.48 12.87
N MET A 290 -0.78 -2.92 11.67
CA MET A 290 -1.78 -2.11 10.97
C MET A 290 -3.03 -2.93 10.62
N ASP A 291 -2.88 -4.18 10.18
CA ASP A 291 -4.01 -5.09 9.94
C ASP A 291 -4.84 -5.32 11.20
N ALA A 292 -4.19 -5.59 12.34
CA ALA A 292 -4.86 -5.83 13.61
C ALA A 292 -5.62 -4.58 14.08
N ILE A 293 -5.03 -3.39 13.97
CA ILE A 293 -5.69 -2.12 14.29
C ILE A 293 -6.89 -1.88 13.37
N GLN A 294 -6.74 -2.01 12.06
CA GLN A 294 -7.84 -1.84 11.10
C GLN A 294 -8.98 -2.84 11.34
N ALA A 295 -8.64 -4.11 11.60
CA ALA A 295 -9.62 -5.16 11.90
C ALA A 295 -10.40 -4.85 13.19
N ALA A 296 -9.71 -4.44 14.26
CA ALA A 296 -10.34 -4.12 15.52
C ALA A 296 -11.25 -2.89 15.42
N LEU A 297 -10.81 -1.83 14.73
CA LEU A 297 -11.64 -0.64 14.52
C LEU A 297 -12.86 -0.93 13.65
N ALA A 298 -12.69 -1.70 12.58
CA ALA A 298 -13.80 -2.16 11.75
C ALA A 298 -14.83 -3.01 12.52
N ALA A 299 -14.39 -3.83 13.48
CA ALA A 299 -15.28 -4.62 14.32
C ALA A 299 -15.99 -3.80 15.40
N ARG A 300 -15.32 -2.77 15.95
CA ARG A 300 -15.84 -1.95 17.07
C ARG A 300 -16.68 -0.76 16.61
N ARG A 301 -16.57 -0.34 15.35
CA ARG A 301 -17.22 0.87 14.82
C ARG A 301 -17.93 0.58 13.51
N GLY A 302 -19.20 1.00 13.40
CA GLY A 302 -19.99 0.89 12.17
C GLY A 302 -19.69 1.96 11.11
N ASP A 303 -18.83 2.94 11.41
CA ASP A 303 -18.54 4.12 10.57
C ASP A 303 -17.07 4.18 10.09
N THR A 304 -16.36 3.06 10.13
CA THR A 304 -14.96 2.96 9.72
C THR A 304 -14.84 2.86 8.19
N THR A 305 -13.90 3.61 7.62
CA THR A 305 -13.38 3.41 6.25
C THR A 305 -11.92 3.00 6.33
N LEU A 306 -11.49 2.01 5.55
CA LEU A 306 -10.08 1.63 5.48
C LEU A 306 -9.39 2.28 4.29
N ALA A 307 -8.15 2.73 4.45
CA ALA A 307 -7.35 3.31 3.37
C ALA A 307 -5.94 2.70 3.30
N MET A 308 -5.48 2.35 2.10
CA MET A 308 -4.18 1.69 1.87
C MET A 308 -3.58 2.08 0.51
N LEU A 309 -2.25 1.96 0.40
CA LEU A 309 -1.55 2.04 -0.88
C LEU A 309 -1.00 0.67 -1.27
N ALA A 310 -1.60 0.07 -2.31
CA ALA A 310 -1.07 -1.13 -2.95
C ALA A 310 0.23 -0.78 -3.70
N THR A 311 1.11 -1.77 -3.82
CA THR A 311 2.40 -1.60 -4.50
C THR A 311 2.25 -1.69 -6.01
N PRO A 312 2.97 -0.88 -6.80
CA PRO A 312 2.99 -1.06 -8.25
C PRO A 312 3.82 -2.28 -8.69
N THR A 313 4.60 -2.88 -7.79
CA THR A 313 5.53 -3.98 -8.08
C THR A 313 5.01 -5.34 -7.60
N ASP A 314 3.83 -5.73 -8.08
CA ASP A 314 3.20 -7.03 -7.81
C ASP A 314 2.66 -7.67 -9.11
N ALA A 315 2.09 -8.86 -9.02
CA ALA A 315 1.19 -9.38 -10.05
C ALA A 315 -0.21 -8.81 -9.85
N TYR A 316 -0.88 -8.49 -10.96
CA TYR A 316 -2.23 -7.92 -10.95
C TYR A 316 -3.07 -8.55 -12.03
N ALA A 317 -4.32 -8.88 -11.70
CA ALA A 317 -5.36 -9.05 -12.70
C ALA A 317 -5.73 -7.65 -13.23
N VAL A 318 -5.73 -7.47 -14.55
CA VAL A 318 -5.84 -6.15 -15.18
C VAL A 318 -6.94 -6.10 -16.24
N PRO A 319 -7.42 -4.89 -16.58
CA PRO A 319 -8.30 -4.69 -17.72
C PRO A 319 -7.65 -5.10 -19.04
N ASP A 320 -8.50 -5.40 -20.02
CA ASP A 320 -8.10 -5.78 -21.38
C ASP A 320 -7.31 -4.70 -22.11
N THR A 321 -7.62 -3.42 -21.85
CA THR A 321 -6.88 -2.27 -22.38
C THR A 321 -5.40 -2.31 -22.00
N ALA A 322 -5.09 -2.63 -20.73
CA ALA A 322 -3.72 -2.76 -20.26
C ALA A 322 -3.00 -3.96 -20.89
N LEU A 323 -3.65 -5.13 -20.94
CA LEU A 323 -3.08 -6.35 -21.51
C LEU A 323 -2.77 -6.18 -23.01
N ARG A 324 -3.72 -5.68 -23.80
CA ARG A 324 -3.52 -5.42 -25.23
C ARG A 324 -2.42 -4.42 -25.48
N ALA A 325 -2.35 -3.35 -24.69
CA ALA A 325 -1.31 -2.35 -24.84
C ALA A 325 0.09 -2.95 -24.56
N ALA A 326 0.23 -3.79 -23.53
CA ALA A 326 1.47 -4.51 -23.27
C ALA A 326 1.86 -5.46 -24.42
N HIS A 327 0.89 -6.22 -24.95
CA HIS A 327 1.14 -7.14 -26.07
C HIS A 327 1.45 -6.43 -27.39
N ALA A 328 0.77 -5.32 -27.70
CA ALA A 328 1.05 -4.50 -28.86
C ALA A 328 2.47 -3.90 -28.80
N ARG A 329 2.85 -3.33 -27.65
CA ARG A 329 4.23 -2.85 -27.44
C ARG A 329 5.26 -3.98 -27.55
N PHE A 330 4.92 -5.17 -27.07
CA PHE A 330 5.81 -6.33 -27.20
C PHE A 330 5.95 -6.74 -28.67
N ALA A 331 4.87 -6.79 -29.44
CA ALA A 331 4.91 -7.09 -30.88
C ALA A 331 5.80 -6.10 -31.64
N ASN A 332 5.67 -4.80 -31.32
CA ASN A 332 6.42 -3.70 -31.94
C ASN A 332 7.84 -3.48 -31.35
N ARG A 333 8.36 -4.43 -30.56
CA ARG A 333 9.69 -4.31 -29.94
C ARG A 333 10.81 -4.22 -30.97
N GLY A 334 11.82 -3.39 -30.67
CA GLY A 334 12.99 -3.19 -31.51
C GLY A 334 13.90 -4.43 -31.65
N PRO A 335 14.78 -4.47 -32.66
CA PRO A 335 15.62 -5.63 -32.98
C PRO A 335 16.58 -6.00 -31.84
N ALA A 336 17.14 -5.03 -31.12
CA ALA A 336 18.03 -5.28 -29.98
C ALA A 336 17.36 -6.11 -28.87
N ALA A 337 16.10 -5.80 -28.54
CA ALA A 337 15.36 -6.56 -27.54
C ALA A 337 15.02 -7.99 -28.02
N ARG A 338 14.80 -8.20 -29.33
CA ARG A 338 14.61 -9.53 -29.91
C ARG A 338 15.90 -10.35 -29.81
N ALA A 339 17.03 -9.76 -30.20
CA ALA A 339 18.34 -10.42 -30.14
C ALA A 339 18.71 -10.80 -28.70
N ALA A 340 18.56 -9.86 -27.74
CA ALA A 340 18.82 -10.14 -26.33
C ALA A 340 17.90 -11.23 -25.76
N ARG A 341 16.63 -11.27 -26.16
CA ARG A 341 15.71 -12.35 -25.79
C ARG A 341 16.18 -13.71 -26.32
N ILE A 342 16.61 -13.79 -27.58
CA ILE A 342 17.12 -15.03 -28.18
C ILE A 342 18.40 -15.47 -27.48
N ALA A 343 19.38 -14.57 -27.33
CA ALA A 343 20.67 -14.87 -26.70
C ALA A 343 20.55 -15.32 -25.23
N THR A 344 19.49 -14.91 -24.54
CA THR A 344 19.23 -15.30 -23.15
C THR A 344 18.23 -16.46 -23.02
N PHE A 345 17.91 -17.15 -24.12
CA PHE A 345 16.91 -18.23 -24.15
C PHE A 345 15.56 -17.81 -23.53
N GLY A 346 15.15 -16.57 -23.81
CA GLY A 346 13.88 -16.01 -23.33
C GLY A 346 13.89 -15.49 -21.90
N ARG A 347 15.01 -15.57 -21.17
CA ARG A 347 15.14 -15.10 -19.77
C ARG A 347 15.09 -13.57 -19.66
N ALA A 348 15.73 -12.85 -20.58
CA ALA A 348 15.59 -11.40 -20.68
C ALA A 348 14.41 -11.03 -21.59
N PHE A 349 13.77 -9.90 -21.28
CA PHE A 349 12.66 -9.35 -22.07
C PHE A 349 11.54 -10.38 -22.32
N ALA A 350 11.15 -11.10 -21.25
CA ALA A 350 9.97 -11.96 -21.23
C ALA A 350 8.71 -11.13 -21.47
N ARG A 351 7.76 -11.61 -22.29
CA ARG A 351 6.51 -10.91 -22.56
C ARG A 351 5.76 -10.64 -21.25
N ASN A 352 5.27 -9.41 -21.08
CA ASN A 352 4.37 -9.07 -19.98
C ASN A 352 2.94 -9.55 -20.26
N GLY A 353 2.21 -9.94 -19.22
CA GLY A 353 0.80 -10.28 -19.37
C GLY A 353 0.54 -11.70 -19.91
N VAL A 354 -0.35 -12.43 -19.23
CA VAL A 354 -0.98 -13.65 -19.77
C VAL A 354 -2.51 -13.47 -19.79
N PRO A 355 -3.21 -13.93 -20.83
CA PRO A 355 -4.67 -13.89 -20.87
C PRO A 355 -5.30 -14.77 -19.77
N LEU A 356 -6.40 -14.30 -19.17
CA LEU A 356 -7.18 -15.02 -18.16
C LEU A 356 -8.22 -15.96 -18.75
N ALA A 357 -8.57 -15.81 -20.03
CA ALA A 357 -9.67 -16.54 -20.67
C ALA A 357 -9.57 -18.08 -20.55
N THR A 358 -8.35 -18.63 -20.42
CA THR A 358 -8.15 -20.08 -20.26
C THR A 358 -8.12 -20.55 -18.80
N MET A 359 -8.23 -19.63 -17.84
CA MET A 359 -8.13 -19.90 -16.40
C MET A 359 -9.40 -19.54 -15.63
N ARG A 360 -10.27 -18.70 -16.20
CA ARG A 360 -11.48 -18.18 -15.56
C ARG A 360 -12.63 -19.18 -15.68
N GLU A 361 -13.44 -19.27 -14.62
CA GLU A 361 -14.69 -20.02 -14.66
C GLU A 361 -15.68 -19.37 -15.66
N ALA A 362 -16.46 -20.19 -16.37
CA ALA A 362 -17.32 -19.72 -17.45
C ALA A 362 -18.40 -18.72 -16.99
N SER A 363 -18.80 -18.78 -15.71
CA SER A 363 -19.80 -17.92 -15.07
C SER A 363 -19.26 -16.54 -14.67
N GLU A 364 -17.94 -16.31 -14.70
CA GLU A 364 -17.35 -15.08 -14.17
C GLU A 364 -17.23 -13.98 -15.25
N PRO A 365 -17.62 -12.72 -14.93
CA PRO A 365 -17.58 -11.60 -15.87
C PRO A 365 -16.20 -11.32 -16.47
N ALA A 366 -16.19 -10.81 -17.71
CA ALA A 366 -14.97 -10.67 -18.51
C ALA A 366 -14.19 -9.36 -18.34
N GLU A 367 -14.43 -8.61 -17.27
CA GLU A 367 -13.91 -7.24 -17.11
C GLU A 367 -12.40 -7.22 -16.80
N LEU A 368 -11.89 -8.27 -16.14
CA LEU A 368 -10.45 -8.54 -16.03
C LEU A 368 -10.04 -9.56 -17.10
N ALA A 369 -9.07 -9.21 -17.92
CA ALA A 369 -8.73 -9.96 -19.13
C ALA A 369 -7.38 -10.68 -19.07
N GLY A 370 -6.50 -10.26 -18.17
CA GLY A 370 -5.18 -10.88 -18.04
C GLY A 370 -4.51 -10.62 -16.71
N ILE A 371 -3.36 -11.28 -16.52
CA ILE A 371 -2.48 -11.06 -15.37
C ILE A 371 -1.15 -10.51 -15.85
N VAL A 372 -0.82 -9.29 -15.43
CA VAL A 372 0.49 -8.67 -15.66
C VAL A 372 1.44 -9.02 -14.54
N ASP A 373 2.73 -8.93 -14.85
CA ASP A 373 3.81 -9.37 -14.00
C ASP A 373 4.79 -8.23 -13.73
N ALA A 374 4.44 -7.39 -12.76
CA ALA A 374 5.26 -6.26 -12.33
C ALA A 374 6.12 -6.59 -11.09
N LEU A 375 6.27 -7.87 -10.77
CA LEU A 375 7.05 -8.34 -9.62
C LEU A 375 8.54 -8.00 -9.76
N VAL A 376 9.14 -7.51 -8.66
CA VAL A 376 10.55 -7.11 -8.58
C VAL A 376 11.28 -7.92 -7.52
N ALA A 377 12.23 -8.76 -7.95
CA ALA A 377 12.91 -9.72 -7.08
C ALA A 377 13.66 -9.08 -5.90
N GLN A 378 14.22 -7.89 -6.12
CA GLN A 378 15.03 -7.14 -5.15
C GLN A 378 14.23 -6.69 -3.91
N GLN A 379 12.89 -6.63 -3.99
CA GLN A 379 12.05 -6.28 -2.86
C GLN A 379 12.01 -7.39 -1.79
N GLY A 380 12.13 -8.65 -2.20
CA GLY A 380 12.20 -9.82 -1.32
C GLY A 380 10.84 -10.34 -0.82
N PRO A 381 10.83 -11.54 -0.21
CA PRO A 381 9.60 -12.23 0.21
C PRO A 381 8.83 -11.51 1.33
N ASN A 382 9.51 -10.83 2.24
CA ASN A 382 8.84 -10.11 3.33
C ASN A 382 8.10 -8.87 2.83
N TYR A 383 8.64 -8.18 1.82
CA TYR A 383 7.94 -7.06 1.18
C TYR A 383 6.63 -7.50 0.53
N ILE A 384 6.68 -8.57 -0.27
CA ILE A 384 5.48 -9.03 -0.98
C ILE A 384 4.42 -9.54 0.01
N LEU A 385 4.84 -10.22 1.08
CA LEU A 385 3.91 -10.66 2.14
C LEU A 385 3.25 -9.46 2.82
N ALA A 386 4.03 -8.46 3.24
CA ALA A 386 3.48 -7.26 3.88
C ALA A 386 2.46 -6.54 2.98
N LYS A 387 2.76 -6.40 1.68
CA LYS A 387 1.84 -5.81 0.70
C LYS A 387 0.62 -6.67 0.40
N ARG A 388 0.74 -8.01 0.50
CA ARG A 388 -0.40 -8.93 0.37
C ARG A 388 -1.34 -8.85 1.57
N LEU A 389 -0.83 -8.67 2.80
CA LEU A 389 -1.68 -8.45 3.98
C LEU A 389 -2.60 -7.24 3.78
N GLN A 390 -2.07 -6.12 3.28
CA GLN A 390 -2.87 -4.93 2.97
C GLN A 390 -3.96 -5.23 1.92
N GLN A 391 -3.60 -5.87 0.82
CA GLN A 391 -4.57 -6.21 -0.22
C GLN A 391 -5.64 -7.21 0.26
N TRP A 392 -5.25 -8.22 1.03
CA TRP A 392 -6.21 -9.18 1.58
C TRP A 392 -7.15 -8.53 2.58
N ARG A 393 -6.66 -7.64 3.46
CA ARG A 393 -7.51 -6.85 4.35
C ARG A 393 -8.53 -6.04 3.57
N ALA A 394 -8.11 -5.39 2.49
CA ALA A 394 -9.01 -4.63 1.64
C ALA A 394 -10.16 -5.48 1.07
N LEU A 395 -9.83 -6.65 0.51
CA LEU A 395 -10.84 -7.55 -0.06
C LEU A 395 -11.79 -8.09 1.02
N VAL A 396 -11.25 -8.52 2.16
CA VAL A 396 -12.04 -9.06 3.28
C VAL A 396 -12.96 -7.98 3.88
N ALA A 397 -12.45 -6.78 4.10
CA ALA A 397 -13.25 -5.68 4.65
C ALA A 397 -14.35 -5.24 3.68
N ARG A 398 -14.03 -5.10 2.38
CA ARG A 398 -15.04 -4.76 1.38
C ARG A 398 -16.15 -5.80 1.29
N ARG A 399 -15.80 -7.10 1.28
CA ARG A 399 -16.79 -8.19 1.30
C ARG A 399 -17.69 -8.11 2.55
N ALA A 400 -17.17 -7.63 3.67
CA ALA A 400 -17.93 -7.40 4.90
C ALA A 400 -18.75 -6.10 4.91
N GLY A 401 -18.89 -5.41 3.77
CA GLY A 401 -19.69 -4.19 3.66
C GLY A 401 -18.98 -2.92 4.16
N ILE A 402 -17.65 -2.95 4.31
CA ILE A 402 -16.86 -1.79 4.75
C ILE A 402 -16.34 -1.03 3.52
N ARG A 403 -16.35 0.32 3.59
CA ARG A 403 -15.71 1.15 2.58
C ARG A 403 -14.20 1.02 2.63
N VAL A 404 -13.59 0.81 1.47
CA VAL A 404 -12.15 0.59 1.36
C VAL A 404 -11.58 1.38 0.19
N SER A 405 -10.75 2.38 0.48
CA SER A 405 -9.92 3.07 -0.52
C SER A 405 -8.57 2.36 -0.59
N ILE A 406 -8.38 1.55 -1.63
CA ILE A 406 -7.08 0.92 -1.90
C ILE A 406 -6.75 1.09 -3.37
N HIS A 407 -5.55 1.60 -3.64
CA HIS A 407 -5.12 1.81 -5.01
C HIS A 407 -3.67 1.48 -5.18
N VAL A 408 -3.35 1.02 -6.39
CA VAL A 408 -1.97 0.85 -6.83
C VAL A 408 -1.36 2.23 -6.98
N ALA A 409 -0.46 2.56 -6.05
CA ALA A 409 0.27 3.81 -6.07
C ALA A 409 1.48 3.72 -7.03
N PRO A 410 1.93 4.84 -7.61
CA PRO A 410 2.99 4.79 -8.62
C PRO A 410 4.34 4.38 -8.03
N PRO A 411 5.25 3.87 -8.88
CA PRO A 411 6.66 3.70 -8.50
C PRO A 411 7.20 5.05 -8.07
N ALA A 412 7.64 5.18 -6.82
CA ALA A 412 8.09 6.44 -6.27
C ALA A 412 9.57 6.39 -5.87
N LEU A 413 10.29 7.48 -6.09
CA LEU A 413 11.71 7.66 -5.72
C LEU A 413 11.86 7.97 -4.22
N THR A 414 11.21 7.20 -3.35
CA THR A 414 11.30 7.35 -1.89
C THR A 414 12.71 7.05 -1.39
N ARG A 415 13.02 7.47 -0.16
CA ARG A 415 14.29 7.10 0.48
C ARG A 415 14.46 5.59 0.62
N SER A 416 13.37 4.85 0.86
CA SER A 416 13.40 3.39 0.95
C SER A 416 13.77 2.70 -0.37
N VAL A 417 13.45 3.30 -1.52
CA VAL A 417 13.85 2.78 -2.84
C VAL A 417 15.26 3.26 -3.19
N THR A 418 15.53 4.54 -3.02
CA THR A 418 16.78 5.18 -3.48
C THR A 418 18.03 4.75 -2.70
N LYS A 419 17.88 4.19 -1.48
CA LYS A 419 19.00 3.59 -0.73
C LYS A 419 19.58 2.33 -1.39
N ASN A 420 18.80 1.62 -2.22
CA ASN A 420 19.29 0.49 -3.00
C ASN A 420 19.76 1.00 -4.37
N ARG A 421 21.08 1.03 -4.60
CA ARG A 421 21.69 1.59 -5.81
C ARG A 421 21.15 0.97 -7.11
N VAL A 422 20.87 -0.33 -7.11
CA VAL A 422 20.35 -1.04 -8.30
C VAL A 422 18.92 -0.64 -8.58
N LEU A 423 18.06 -0.57 -7.56
CA LEU A 423 16.69 -0.10 -7.72
C LEU A 423 16.63 1.37 -8.12
N ALA A 424 17.47 2.22 -7.52
CA ALA A 424 17.58 3.63 -7.87
C ALA A 424 17.97 3.82 -9.35
N ALA A 425 19.01 3.11 -9.81
CA ALA A 425 19.44 3.14 -11.21
C ALA A 425 18.35 2.63 -12.15
N ALA A 426 17.68 1.53 -11.80
CA ALA A 426 16.58 0.97 -12.59
C ALA A 426 15.40 1.94 -12.71
N TYR A 427 15.03 2.64 -11.62
CA TYR A 427 13.95 3.63 -11.65
C TYR A 427 14.31 4.86 -12.48
N ARG A 428 15.56 5.34 -12.40
CA ARG A 428 16.05 6.43 -13.27
C ARG A 428 16.02 6.06 -14.75
N ALA A 429 16.33 4.80 -15.08
CA ALA A 429 16.29 4.28 -16.44
C ALA A 429 14.87 3.81 -16.89
N ALA A 430 13.88 3.80 -15.99
CA ALA A 430 12.58 3.18 -16.22
C ALA A 430 11.79 3.86 -17.36
N HIS A 431 11.99 5.16 -17.57
CA HIS A 431 11.38 5.93 -18.67
C HIS A 431 11.70 5.33 -20.05
N ARG A 432 12.87 4.68 -20.22
CA ARG A 432 13.25 3.98 -21.46
C ARG A 432 12.37 2.77 -21.78
N PHE A 433 11.63 2.29 -20.78
CA PHE A 433 10.70 1.17 -20.88
C PHE A 433 9.23 1.63 -20.79
N GLY A 434 8.98 2.95 -20.89
CA GLY A 434 7.65 3.53 -20.75
C GLY A 434 7.13 3.53 -19.31
N VAL A 435 8.03 3.55 -18.33
CA VAL A 435 7.68 3.57 -16.91
C VAL A 435 8.05 4.92 -16.30
N GLU A 436 7.07 5.61 -15.73
CA GLU A 436 7.25 6.88 -15.02
C GLU A 436 7.49 6.59 -13.53
N ALA A 437 8.63 7.05 -13.02
CA ALA A 437 8.92 7.07 -11.58
C ALA A 437 8.59 8.45 -11.02
N PHE A 438 7.76 8.49 -9.99
CA PHE A 438 7.22 9.71 -9.41
C PHE A 438 8.07 10.20 -8.24
N GLU A 439 8.09 11.52 -8.03
CA GLU A 439 8.53 12.07 -6.75
C GLU A 439 7.51 11.69 -5.66
N PRO A 440 7.94 11.40 -4.41
CA PRO A 440 7.02 11.04 -3.34
C PRO A 440 5.93 12.08 -3.10
N SER A 441 6.26 13.37 -3.22
CA SER A 441 5.31 14.48 -3.07
C SER A 441 4.22 14.48 -4.16
N THR A 442 4.59 14.19 -5.41
CA THR A 442 3.66 14.02 -6.53
C THR A 442 2.72 12.86 -6.26
N ALA A 443 3.27 11.70 -5.90
CA ALA A 443 2.48 10.51 -5.61
C ALA A 443 1.54 10.75 -4.42
N ALA A 444 2.02 11.34 -3.33
CA ALA A 444 1.22 11.67 -2.16
C ALA A 444 0.05 12.61 -2.50
N ALA A 445 0.28 13.62 -3.34
CA ALA A 445 -0.78 14.55 -3.78
C ALA A 445 -1.90 13.81 -4.52
N LEU A 446 -1.50 12.97 -5.48
CA LEU A 446 -2.44 12.23 -6.33
C LEU A 446 -3.22 11.19 -5.51
N MET A 447 -2.54 10.44 -4.65
CA MET A 447 -3.19 9.43 -3.80
C MET A 447 -4.11 10.07 -2.74
N ALA A 448 -3.75 11.26 -2.22
CA ALA A 448 -4.62 12.00 -1.31
C ALA A 448 -5.89 12.51 -2.00
N ALA A 449 -5.77 13.03 -3.22
CA ALA A 449 -6.94 13.43 -4.02
C ALA A 449 -7.84 12.23 -4.35
N LEU A 450 -7.25 11.06 -4.65
CA LEU A 450 -8.00 9.85 -4.91
C LEU A 450 -8.72 9.33 -3.65
N LEU A 451 -8.11 9.45 -2.47
CA LEU A 451 -8.81 9.18 -1.20
C LEU A 451 -10.03 10.08 -1.03
N VAL A 452 -9.95 11.37 -1.38
CA VAL A 452 -11.11 12.27 -1.35
C VAL A 452 -12.21 11.81 -2.32
N HIS A 453 -11.84 11.43 -3.55
CA HIS A 453 -12.78 10.86 -4.51
C HIS A 453 -13.56 9.69 -3.91
N ASP A 454 -12.87 8.72 -3.31
CA ASP A 454 -13.48 7.51 -2.76
C ASP A 454 -14.40 7.76 -1.56
N LEU A 455 -14.11 8.81 -0.80
CA LEU A 455 -14.94 9.20 0.34
C LEU A 455 -16.21 9.93 -0.07
N ARG A 456 -16.20 10.58 -1.24
CA ARG A 456 -17.23 11.54 -1.66
C ARG A 456 -18.07 11.05 -2.83
N HIS A 457 -17.51 10.26 -3.74
CA HIS A 457 -18.20 9.80 -4.93
C HIS A 457 -19.01 8.51 -4.63
N PRO A 458 -20.35 8.53 -4.73
CA PRO A 458 -21.18 7.37 -4.38
C PRO A 458 -20.95 6.13 -5.26
N GLN A 459 -20.49 6.33 -6.50
CA GLN A 459 -20.21 5.26 -7.46
C GLN A 459 -18.74 4.83 -7.51
N ALA A 460 -17.91 5.31 -6.57
CA ALA A 460 -16.52 4.85 -6.48
C ALA A 460 -16.46 3.36 -6.12
N ALA A 461 -15.51 2.63 -6.71
CA ALA A 461 -15.25 1.22 -6.39
C ALA A 461 -14.93 1.01 -4.90
N ALA A 462 -14.51 2.05 -4.18
CA ALA A 462 -14.33 1.99 -2.73
C ALA A 462 -15.63 1.79 -1.93
N ASN A 463 -16.78 2.25 -2.46
CA ASN A 463 -18.08 2.16 -1.78
C ASN A 463 -18.65 0.73 -1.86
N PRO A 464 -18.91 0.02 -0.74
CA PRO A 464 -19.29 -1.39 -0.74
C PRO A 464 -20.63 -1.67 -1.43
N ASN A 465 -21.48 -0.66 -1.56
CA ASN A 465 -22.77 -0.77 -2.25
C ASN A 465 -22.64 -0.75 -3.79
N VAL A 466 -21.46 -0.44 -4.32
CA VAL A 466 -21.17 -0.54 -5.75
C VAL A 466 -20.75 -1.98 -6.05
N GLU A 467 -21.57 -2.68 -6.81
CA GLU A 467 -21.26 -4.04 -7.24
C GLU A 467 -20.02 -4.02 -8.14
N LEU A 468 -19.07 -4.91 -7.85
CA LEU A 468 -17.90 -5.14 -8.69
C LEU A 468 -18.08 -6.48 -9.37
N ALA A 469 -17.81 -6.57 -10.67
CA ALA A 469 -17.96 -7.82 -11.40
C ALA A 469 -16.94 -8.88 -10.94
N HIS A 470 -15.84 -8.46 -10.30
CA HIS A 470 -14.90 -9.35 -9.62
C HIS A 470 -14.18 -8.60 -8.48
N PRO A 471 -13.90 -9.22 -7.31
CA PRO A 471 -13.25 -8.55 -6.17
C PRO A 471 -11.91 -7.87 -6.49
N LEU A 472 -11.11 -8.47 -7.38
CA LEU A 472 -9.82 -7.90 -7.79
C LEU A 472 -9.93 -6.59 -8.59
N GLN A 473 -11.13 -6.22 -9.07
CA GLN A 473 -11.35 -4.91 -9.67
C GLN A 473 -11.10 -3.78 -8.68
N LEU A 474 -11.31 -4.01 -7.38
CA LEU A 474 -10.98 -3.03 -6.33
C LEU A 474 -9.50 -2.59 -6.41
N LEU A 475 -8.61 -3.48 -6.86
CA LEU A 475 -7.18 -3.20 -7.00
C LEU A 475 -6.82 -2.64 -8.38
N ALA A 476 -7.63 -2.96 -9.40
CA ALA A 476 -7.42 -2.52 -10.77
C ALA A 476 -7.97 -1.12 -11.03
N ASP A 477 -9.08 -0.77 -10.39
CA ASP A 477 -9.73 0.51 -10.54
C ASP A 477 -8.87 1.65 -9.99
N ALA A 478 -8.84 2.74 -10.75
CA ALA A 478 -8.03 3.92 -10.50
C ALA A 478 -6.58 3.58 -10.15
N ALA A 479 -5.98 2.61 -10.85
CA ALA A 479 -4.57 2.27 -10.66
C ALA A 479 -3.65 3.34 -11.29
N CYS A 480 -2.71 3.84 -10.49
CA CYS A 480 -1.58 4.65 -10.96
C CYS A 480 -0.34 3.77 -10.94
N HIS A 481 -0.21 2.88 -11.92
CA HIS A 481 0.83 1.85 -11.94
C HIS A 481 2.14 2.31 -12.61
N GLY A 482 2.26 3.60 -12.95
CA GLY A 482 3.46 4.19 -13.52
C GLY A 482 3.86 3.62 -14.88
N GLY A 483 2.95 3.01 -15.64
CA GLY A 483 3.27 2.31 -16.90
C GLY A 483 3.63 0.83 -16.79
N LEU A 484 3.86 0.29 -15.60
CA LEU A 484 4.30 -1.11 -15.40
C LEU A 484 3.33 -2.17 -15.93
N TRP A 485 2.02 -1.90 -15.96
CA TRP A 485 1.05 -2.86 -16.50
C TRP A 485 1.04 -2.89 -18.02
N ARG A 486 1.39 -1.75 -18.62
CA ARG A 486 1.37 -1.50 -20.07
C ARG A 486 2.73 -1.70 -20.73
N MET A 487 3.78 -1.94 -19.95
CA MET A 487 5.12 -2.22 -20.47
C MET A 487 5.16 -3.55 -21.25
N PRO A 488 5.99 -3.67 -22.30
CA PRO A 488 6.05 -4.88 -23.13
C PRO A 488 6.61 -6.12 -22.42
N TYR A 489 7.41 -5.92 -21.37
CA TYR A 489 8.19 -6.99 -20.73
C TYR A 489 7.81 -7.22 -19.28
N ALA A 490 7.85 -8.44 -18.78
CA ALA A 490 7.71 -8.71 -17.35
C ALA A 490 8.84 -8.00 -16.59
N ALA A 491 8.53 -7.29 -15.50
CA ALA A 491 9.47 -6.41 -14.80
C ALA A 491 10.75 -7.16 -14.38
N ARG A 492 10.61 -8.38 -13.84
CA ARG A 492 11.75 -9.24 -13.46
C ARG A 492 12.72 -9.60 -14.59
N SER A 493 12.28 -9.52 -15.85
CA SER A 493 13.10 -9.85 -17.03
C SER A 493 13.75 -8.62 -17.70
N ALA A 494 13.26 -7.43 -17.36
CA ALA A 494 13.71 -6.16 -17.95
C ALA A 494 14.54 -5.33 -16.96
N LEU A 495 14.16 -5.30 -15.68
CA LEU A 495 14.82 -4.47 -14.66
C LEU A 495 16.30 -4.80 -14.42
N PRO A 496 16.75 -6.07 -14.41
CA PRO A 496 18.19 -6.35 -14.32
C PRO A 496 18.98 -5.72 -15.47
N MET A 497 18.43 -5.74 -16.68
CA MET A 497 19.04 -5.10 -17.86
C MET A 497 18.98 -3.57 -17.75
N ALA A 498 17.87 -3.01 -17.26
CA ALA A 498 17.72 -1.58 -17.01
C ALA A 498 18.72 -1.08 -15.97
N GLY A 499 18.97 -1.86 -14.91
CA GLY A 499 19.97 -1.56 -13.89
C GLY A 499 21.39 -1.54 -14.46
N LEU A 500 21.75 -2.51 -15.31
CA LEU A 500 23.04 -2.52 -16.03
C LEU A 500 23.19 -1.28 -16.92
N ILE A 501 22.17 -0.96 -17.72
CA ILE A 501 22.17 0.22 -18.59
C ILE A 501 22.28 1.52 -17.76
N GLY A 502 21.58 1.59 -16.63
CA GLY A 502 21.61 2.75 -15.74
C GLY A 502 22.96 2.94 -15.03
N LEU A 503 23.69 1.87 -14.74
CA LEU A 503 25.04 1.91 -14.15
C LEU A 503 26.13 2.28 -15.16
N LEU A 504 25.92 1.99 -16.45
CA LEU A 504 26.88 2.34 -17.51
C LEU A 504 26.73 3.79 -18.00
N ASN A 505 25.57 4.41 -17.78
CA ASN A 505 25.21 5.73 -18.31
C ASN A 505 24.99 6.80 -17.22
N GLY A 506 25.29 6.51 -15.96
CA GLY A 506 25.16 7.44 -14.83
C GLY A 506 26.42 7.44 -14.00
#